data_AF-A0A931GJV9-F1
#
_entry.id   AF-A0A931GJV9-F1
#
_cell.length_a   1.000
_cell.length_b   1.000
_cell.length_c   1.000
_cell.angle_alpha   90.00
_cell.angle_beta   90.00
_cell.angle_gamma   90.00
#
_symmetry.space_group_name_H-M   'P 1'
#
loop_
_entity.id
_entity.type
_entity.pdbx_description
1 polymer ?
#
loop_
_entity_poly.entity_id
_entity_poly.type
_entity_poly.pdbx_seq_one_letter_code
_entity_poly.pdbx_strand_id
1 'polypeptide(L)'
;MKTGHPAPHAPDPPAGAPGPGEPVPAGAARLGWLDALRGLAAVVVALHHGCYHYLPQFRHLILQWVDPGKVGVLVFFLVSGYIIPASLERTGSVRRFWIGRLFRIYPLLLVVLAATLLLAAAGLTPLREGLRAADPLAAVMAHLTMMQDLLAVTSALNVLWTLSYEMAFYLLVVALFLSGRLNRHSATLTTALAVAALAVGAFLPRAWLSDRLGITPVAVAAAVAMAVAIFLACSGRPGPRRAGALLGGALAAALVLFNGRTEVWEGLVLMAVMFAGTAIYRAERGQIRVRAAAVAVVAVMGAAVAGGLWHITVWAPGQSEELLKRSWVLGLAATALAFAVGMALRHRRVPRGLARLGLISYSVYLVHPVLLMVSDLTVGRPRTDAPLLFVPYLVTLLLVSLITHRLVEEPLRRYGRGLALRADPVPVAPGGPAGERNGRAVDGRAGDGRARDGQEADGGAGDGGGRERVEPGSPEGDRAVQVTR
;
A
#
# COMPACT_ATOMS: atom_id res chain seq x y z
N MET A 1 57.18 40.24 15.45
CA MET A 1 55.99 40.51 16.28
C MET A 1 54.76 40.46 15.37
N LYS A 2 53.94 39.40 15.46
CA LYS A 2 52.68 39.28 14.73
C LYS A 2 51.55 39.33 15.77
N THR A 3 50.78 40.42 15.76
CA THR A 3 49.61 40.63 16.62
C THR A 3 48.38 40.01 15.95
N GLY A 4 47.80 38.97 16.58
CA GLY A 4 46.56 38.35 16.14
C GLY A 4 45.34 39.11 16.66
N HIS A 5 44.40 39.43 15.76
CA HIS A 5 43.05 39.88 16.08
C HIS A 5 42.13 38.65 16.24
N PRO A 6 41.28 38.56 17.28
CA PRO A 6 40.29 37.50 17.40
C PRO A 6 39.06 37.81 16.51
N ALA A 7 38.48 36.77 15.90
CA ALA A 7 37.27 36.85 15.09
C ALA A 7 36.02 37.09 15.96
N PRO A 8 34.98 37.79 15.46
CA PRO A 8 33.78 38.10 16.23
C PRO A 8 32.87 36.86 16.44
N HIS A 9 32.35 36.73 17.66
CA HIS A 9 31.36 35.73 18.06
C HIS A 9 30.07 35.85 17.24
N ALA A 10 29.57 34.72 16.73
CA ALA A 10 28.25 34.63 16.12
C ALA A 10 27.14 34.73 17.18
N PRO A 11 26.00 35.36 16.87
CA PRO A 11 24.90 35.52 17.82
C PRO A 11 24.18 34.18 18.08
N ASP A 12 23.78 33.97 19.33
CA ASP A 12 23.01 32.79 19.76
C ASP A 12 21.66 32.69 19.00
N PRO A 13 21.22 31.47 18.63
CA PRO A 13 19.95 31.29 17.95
C PRO A 13 18.76 31.59 18.87
N PRO A 14 17.62 32.06 18.32
CA PRO A 14 16.44 32.41 19.10
C PRO A 14 15.88 31.21 19.88
N ALA A 15 15.50 31.45 21.13
CA ALA A 15 14.89 30.47 22.03
C ALA A 15 13.63 29.86 21.39
N GLY A 16 13.72 28.59 20.98
CA GLY A 16 12.65 27.85 20.33
C GLY A 16 13.09 26.86 19.25
N ALA A 17 14.36 26.85 18.85
CA ALA A 17 14.92 25.80 18.00
C ALA A 17 15.28 24.55 18.83
N PRO A 18 14.89 23.33 18.42
CA PRO A 18 15.37 22.10 19.07
C PRO A 18 16.90 22.05 18.95
N GLY A 19 17.58 21.79 20.08
CA GLY A 19 19.03 21.72 20.13
C GLY A 19 19.60 20.62 19.22
N PRO A 20 20.85 20.78 18.73
CA PRO A 20 21.51 19.80 17.89
C PRO A 20 21.91 18.59 18.76
N GLY A 21 20.99 17.67 18.98
CA GLY A 21 21.25 16.49 19.82
C GLY A 21 20.02 15.75 20.33
N GLU A 22 18.81 16.31 20.24
CA GLU A 22 17.62 15.55 20.61
C GLU A 22 17.28 14.52 19.50
N PRO A 23 17.21 13.22 19.83
CA PRO A 23 16.75 12.21 18.89
C PRO A 23 15.29 12.50 18.57
N VAL A 24 15.04 13.07 17.40
CA VAL A 24 13.71 13.11 16.78
C VAL A 24 13.15 11.68 16.85
N PRO A 25 12.01 11.44 17.50
CA PRO A 25 11.48 10.09 17.63
C PRO A 25 11.42 9.46 16.25
N ALA A 26 12.01 8.28 16.13
CA ALA A 26 12.17 7.52 14.89
C ALA A 26 10.79 7.07 14.35
N GLY A 27 10.08 8.03 13.77
CA GLY A 27 8.83 7.93 13.07
C GLY A 27 8.89 8.95 11.95
N ALA A 28 9.86 8.77 11.04
CA ALA A 28 10.00 9.55 9.81
C ALA A 28 8.60 9.87 9.27
N ALA A 29 8.27 11.16 9.18
CA ALA A 29 6.96 11.67 8.83
C ALA A 29 6.33 10.79 7.74
N ARG A 30 5.47 9.86 8.17
CA ARG A 30 4.74 9.00 7.25
C ARG A 30 3.98 9.97 6.35
N LEU A 31 3.96 9.72 5.04
CA LEU A 31 3.21 10.56 4.10
C LEU A 31 1.70 10.41 4.43
N GLY A 32 1.27 11.06 5.51
CA GLY A 32 0.03 10.76 6.20
C GLY A 32 -1.18 11.04 5.32
N TRP A 33 -1.04 12.00 4.40
CA TRP A 33 -2.06 12.33 3.41
C TRP A 33 -2.26 11.20 2.40
N LEU A 34 -1.18 10.52 1.97
CA LEU A 34 -1.28 9.34 1.09
C LEU A 34 -1.91 8.15 1.83
N ASP A 35 -1.58 7.97 3.10
CA ASP A 35 -2.25 6.94 3.90
C ASP A 35 -3.73 7.24 4.08
N ALA A 36 -4.11 8.49 4.33
CA ALA A 36 -5.50 8.90 4.40
C ALA A 36 -6.24 8.66 3.07
N LEU A 37 -5.67 9.08 1.94
CA LEU A 37 -6.23 8.81 0.60
C LEU A 37 -6.42 7.32 0.37
N ARG A 38 -5.41 6.51 0.71
CA ARG A 38 -5.46 5.05 0.56
C ARG A 38 -6.52 4.41 1.45
N GLY A 39 -6.69 4.90 2.67
CA GLY A 39 -7.72 4.46 3.61
C GLY A 39 -9.13 4.79 3.11
N LEU A 40 -9.34 6.03 2.67
CA LEU A 40 -10.60 6.48 2.09
C LEU A 40 -10.96 5.69 0.82
N ALA A 41 -10.00 5.49 -0.07
CA ALA A 41 -10.19 4.70 -1.29
C ALA A 41 -10.63 3.26 -0.97
N ALA A 42 -10.02 2.61 0.03
CA ALA A 42 -10.42 1.27 0.46
C ALA A 42 -11.87 1.20 0.93
N VAL A 43 -12.27 2.19 1.75
CA VAL A 43 -13.65 2.28 2.24
C VAL A 43 -14.62 2.56 1.10
N VAL A 44 -14.31 3.47 0.19
CA VAL A 44 -15.16 3.76 -0.97
C VAL A 44 -15.36 2.51 -1.84
N VAL A 45 -14.31 1.71 -2.08
CA VAL A 45 -14.45 0.43 -2.81
C VAL A 45 -15.33 -0.56 -2.04
N ALA A 46 -15.12 -0.71 -0.74
CA ALA A 46 -15.92 -1.62 0.08
C ALA A 46 -17.40 -1.19 0.15
N LEU A 47 -17.66 0.12 0.28
CA LEU A 47 -19.01 0.70 0.24
C LEU A 47 -19.67 0.43 -1.12
N HIS A 48 -18.95 0.66 -2.22
CA HIS A 48 -19.45 0.37 -3.57
C HIS A 48 -19.90 -1.08 -3.69
N HIS A 49 -19.07 -2.05 -3.27
CA HIS A 49 -19.42 -3.46 -3.30
C HIS A 49 -20.56 -3.80 -2.35
N GLY A 50 -20.56 -3.26 -1.12
CA GLY A 50 -21.65 -3.46 -0.17
C GLY A 50 -23.00 -2.96 -0.70
N CYS A 51 -23.02 -1.90 -1.51
CA CYS A 51 -24.27 -1.43 -2.12
C CYS A 51 -24.89 -2.47 -3.08
N TYR A 52 -24.12 -3.39 -3.68
CA TYR A 52 -24.69 -4.50 -4.47
C TYR A 52 -25.53 -5.45 -3.63
N HIS A 53 -25.23 -5.57 -2.33
CA HIS A 53 -25.85 -6.52 -1.44
C HIS A 53 -26.94 -5.89 -0.59
N TYR A 54 -26.76 -4.64 -0.14
CA TYR A 54 -27.67 -4.01 0.82
C TYR A 54 -28.47 -2.84 0.27
N LEU A 55 -28.02 -2.17 -0.81
CA LEU A 55 -28.60 -0.91 -1.29
C LEU A 55 -28.73 -0.90 -2.83
N PRO A 56 -29.44 -1.86 -3.45
CA PRO A 56 -29.49 -2.00 -4.90
C PRO A 56 -30.08 -0.77 -5.62
N GLN A 57 -31.09 -0.10 -5.07
CA GLN A 57 -31.75 1.05 -5.71
C GLN A 57 -30.85 2.28 -5.64
N PHE A 58 -30.31 2.59 -4.46
CA PHE A 58 -29.31 3.64 -4.28
C PHE A 58 -28.07 3.46 -5.17
N ARG A 59 -27.60 2.21 -5.33
CA ARG A 59 -26.51 1.88 -6.25
C ARG A 59 -26.85 2.30 -7.67
N HIS A 60 -28.03 1.96 -8.17
CA HIS A 60 -28.45 2.33 -9.52
C HIS A 60 -28.43 3.85 -9.71
N LEU A 61 -28.86 4.63 -8.71
CA LEU A 61 -28.81 6.09 -8.76
C LEU A 61 -27.37 6.61 -8.84
N ILE A 62 -26.46 6.12 -7.99
CA ILE A 62 -25.06 6.59 -8.01
C ILE A 62 -24.38 6.26 -9.33
N LEU A 63 -24.55 5.04 -9.85
CA LEU A 63 -23.85 4.57 -11.04
C LEU A 63 -24.19 5.35 -12.32
N GLN A 64 -25.32 6.05 -12.36
CA GLN A 64 -25.67 6.98 -13.44
C GLN A 64 -24.73 8.20 -13.52
N TRP A 65 -24.04 8.50 -12.43
CA TRP A 65 -23.16 9.66 -12.30
C TRP A 65 -21.71 9.26 -12.14
N VAL A 66 -21.41 8.29 -11.27
CA VAL A 66 -20.04 7.91 -10.98
C VAL A 66 -19.98 6.45 -10.53
N ASP A 67 -18.91 5.75 -10.88
CA ASP A 67 -18.57 4.46 -10.30
C ASP A 67 -17.57 4.66 -9.15
N PRO A 68 -18.02 4.64 -7.87
CA PRO A 68 -17.12 4.88 -6.75
C PRO A 68 -16.05 3.80 -6.61
N GLY A 69 -16.33 2.56 -7.03
CA GLY A 69 -15.37 1.47 -7.02
C GLY A 69 -14.18 1.79 -7.91
N LYS A 70 -14.44 2.21 -9.15
CA LYS A 70 -13.40 2.66 -10.08
C LYS A 70 -12.63 3.87 -9.57
N VAL A 71 -13.30 4.86 -8.98
CA VAL A 71 -12.63 6.02 -8.37
C VAL A 71 -11.64 5.57 -7.30
N GLY A 72 -12.06 4.71 -6.37
CA GLY A 72 -11.19 4.21 -5.31
C GLY A 72 -9.99 3.43 -5.87
N VAL A 73 -10.20 2.57 -6.86
CA VAL A 73 -9.13 1.81 -7.53
C VAL A 73 -8.12 2.73 -8.23
N LEU A 74 -8.58 3.74 -8.96
CA LEU A 74 -7.68 4.69 -9.64
C LEU A 74 -6.88 5.54 -8.65
N VAL A 75 -7.50 5.96 -7.52
CA VAL A 75 -6.77 6.62 -6.42
C VAL A 75 -5.71 5.69 -5.84
N PHE A 76 -6.02 4.40 -5.63
CA PHE A 76 -5.03 3.40 -5.21
C PHE A 76 -3.85 3.33 -6.18
N PHE A 77 -4.10 3.28 -7.49
CA PHE A 77 -3.04 3.23 -8.48
C PHE A 77 -2.17 4.49 -8.50
N LEU A 78 -2.77 5.69 -8.38
CA LEU A 78 -1.99 6.93 -8.28
C LEU A 78 -1.12 6.96 -7.02
N VAL A 79 -1.68 6.56 -5.87
CA VAL A 79 -0.95 6.47 -4.58
C VAL A 79 0.17 5.43 -4.66
N SER A 80 -0.09 4.27 -5.26
CA SER A 80 0.92 3.23 -5.51
C SER A 80 2.04 3.75 -6.39
N GLY A 81 1.69 4.43 -7.49
CA GLY A 81 2.61 5.12 -8.38
C GLY A 81 3.55 6.11 -7.69
N TYR A 82 3.05 6.80 -6.66
CA TYR A 82 3.83 7.72 -5.85
C TYR A 82 4.74 6.98 -4.84
N ILE A 83 4.18 6.02 -4.08
CA ILE A 83 4.88 5.40 -2.92
C ILE A 83 5.88 4.33 -3.35
N ILE A 84 5.61 3.57 -4.40
CA ILE A 84 6.43 2.40 -4.76
C ILE A 84 7.85 2.80 -5.18
N PRO A 85 8.05 3.75 -6.13
CA PRO A 85 9.39 4.25 -6.46
C PRO A 85 10.09 4.83 -5.23
N ALA A 86 9.39 5.68 -4.46
CA ALA A 86 9.93 6.29 -3.25
C ALA A 86 10.38 5.24 -2.22
N SER A 87 9.64 4.14 -2.10
CA SER A 87 9.99 3.04 -1.21
C SER A 87 11.23 2.28 -1.68
N LEU A 88 11.36 2.01 -2.98
CA LEU A 88 12.52 1.30 -3.54
C LEU A 88 13.79 2.14 -3.38
N GLU A 89 13.70 3.45 -3.68
CA GLU A 89 14.81 4.39 -3.53
C GLU A 89 15.26 4.54 -2.09
N ARG A 90 14.32 4.71 -1.16
CA ARG A 90 14.63 4.82 0.26
C ARG A 90 15.33 3.57 0.79
N THR A 91 15.00 2.39 0.26
CA THR A 91 15.68 1.15 0.64
C THR A 91 17.02 0.93 -0.05
N GLY A 92 17.21 1.45 -1.27
CA GLY A 92 18.40 1.24 -2.10
C GLY A 92 18.64 -0.20 -2.57
N SER A 93 17.85 -1.16 -2.10
CA SER A 93 18.06 -2.60 -2.28
C SER A 93 16.82 -3.27 -2.86
N VAL A 94 17.00 -3.92 -4.01
CA VAL A 94 15.96 -4.71 -4.68
C VAL A 94 15.54 -5.91 -3.82
N ARG A 95 16.50 -6.54 -3.15
CA ARG A 95 16.24 -7.67 -2.24
C ARG A 95 15.35 -7.25 -1.08
N ARG A 96 15.67 -6.12 -0.41
CA ARG A 96 14.85 -5.57 0.67
C ARG A 96 13.47 -5.14 0.20
N PHE A 97 13.38 -4.58 -1.02
CA PHE A 97 12.11 -4.22 -1.62
C PHE A 97 11.20 -5.44 -1.79
N TRP A 98 11.67 -6.51 -2.44
CA TRP A 98 10.85 -7.71 -2.66
C TRP A 98 10.44 -8.41 -1.36
N ILE A 99 11.37 -8.56 -0.40
CA ILE A 99 11.02 -9.11 0.92
C ILE A 99 9.95 -8.24 1.59
N GLY A 100 10.11 -6.92 1.55
CA GLY A 100 9.13 -5.99 2.11
C GLY A 100 7.75 -6.09 1.46
N ARG A 101 7.67 -6.37 0.16
CA ARG A 101 6.40 -6.55 -0.58
C ARG A 101 5.77 -7.91 -0.31
N LEU A 102 6.55 -8.99 -0.31
CA LEU A 102 6.12 -10.33 0.01
C LEU A 102 5.40 -10.36 1.38
N PHE A 103 6.06 -9.87 2.43
CA PHE A 103 5.50 -9.84 3.79
C PHE A 103 4.43 -8.76 4.00
N ARG A 104 4.24 -7.84 3.06
CA ARG A 104 3.15 -6.86 3.11
C ARG A 104 1.86 -7.42 2.50
N ILE A 105 1.96 -8.24 1.46
CA ILE A 105 0.84 -8.58 0.60
C ILE A 105 0.38 -10.03 0.85
N TYR A 106 1.29 -10.99 0.77
CA TYR A 106 0.96 -12.42 0.78
C TYR A 106 0.29 -12.90 2.07
N PRO A 107 0.67 -12.46 3.29
CA PRO A 107 0.06 -12.95 4.51
C PRO A 107 -1.47 -12.90 4.50
N LEU A 108 -2.04 -11.72 4.25
CA LEU A 108 -3.47 -11.57 4.22
C LEU A 108 -4.09 -12.17 2.95
N LEU A 109 -3.41 -12.06 1.80
CA LEU A 109 -3.86 -12.67 0.55
C LEU A 109 -4.12 -14.18 0.74
N LEU A 110 -3.18 -14.89 1.36
CA LEU A 110 -3.31 -16.33 1.62
C LEU A 110 -4.45 -16.63 2.59
N VAL A 111 -4.64 -15.81 3.63
CA VAL A 111 -5.75 -15.97 4.58
C VAL A 111 -7.11 -15.81 3.87
N VAL A 112 -7.29 -14.79 3.04
CA VAL A 112 -8.57 -14.57 2.34
C VAL A 112 -8.82 -15.60 1.24
N LEU A 113 -7.78 -16.05 0.54
CA LEU A 113 -7.88 -17.15 -0.43
C LEU A 113 -8.24 -18.46 0.26
N ALA A 114 -7.59 -18.79 1.38
CA ALA A 114 -7.92 -19.96 2.18
C ALA A 114 -9.37 -19.91 2.68
N ALA A 115 -9.82 -18.78 3.23
CA ALA A 115 -11.21 -18.61 3.64
C ALA A 115 -12.19 -18.82 2.47
N THR A 116 -11.90 -18.27 1.29
CA THR A 116 -12.72 -18.44 0.08
C THR A 116 -12.79 -19.91 -0.35
N LEU A 117 -11.64 -20.60 -0.36
CA LEU A 117 -11.57 -22.02 -0.70
C LEU A 117 -12.30 -22.90 0.32
N LEU A 118 -12.21 -22.59 1.61
CA LEU A 118 -12.92 -23.30 2.68
C LEU A 118 -14.43 -23.15 2.56
N LEU A 119 -14.93 -21.93 2.30
CA LEU A 119 -16.36 -21.70 2.05
C LEU A 119 -16.85 -22.48 0.82
N ALA A 120 -16.03 -22.57 -0.22
CA ALA A 120 -16.35 -23.36 -1.41
C ALA A 120 -16.30 -24.88 -1.17
N ALA A 121 -15.29 -25.37 -0.46
CA ALA A 121 -15.16 -26.79 -0.12
C ALA A 121 -16.28 -27.27 0.81
N ALA A 122 -16.77 -26.40 1.70
CA ALA A 122 -17.93 -26.65 2.55
C ALA A 122 -19.28 -26.58 1.80
N GLY A 123 -19.27 -26.28 0.50
CA GLY A 123 -20.49 -26.14 -0.31
C GLY A 123 -21.31 -24.89 0.01
N LEU A 124 -20.78 -23.95 0.79
CA LEU A 124 -21.49 -22.74 1.22
C LEU A 124 -21.54 -21.71 0.10
N THR A 125 -20.43 -21.48 -0.60
CA THR A 125 -20.38 -20.52 -1.72
C THR A 125 -19.66 -21.11 -2.93
N PRO A 126 -20.26 -21.11 -4.12
CA PRO A 126 -19.56 -21.59 -5.30
C PRO A 126 -18.35 -20.70 -5.61
N LEU A 127 -17.26 -21.32 -6.07
CA LEU A 127 -16.19 -20.56 -6.75
C LEU A 127 -16.77 -19.84 -7.96
N ARG A 128 -16.16 -18.71 -8.32
CA ARG A 128 -16.52 -17.97 -9.54
C ARG A 128 -16.40 -18.87 -10.75
N GLU A 129 -17.37 -18.81 -11.66
CA GLU A 129 -17.53 -19.80 -12.73
C GLU A 129 -16.28 -19.95 -13.59
N GLY A 130 -15.71 -18.84 -14.06
CA GLY A 130 -14.49 -18.88 -14.85
C GLY A 130 -13.22 -19.30 -14.09
N LEU A 131 -13.27 -19.46 -12.76
CA LEU A 131 -12.20 -20.07 -11.96
C LEU A 131 -12.48 -21.56 -11.73
N ARG A 132 -13.74 -21.95 -11.52
CA ARG A 132 -14.14 -23.37 -11.44
C ARG A 132 -13.80 -24.11 -12.73
N ALA A 133 -13.99 -23.46 -13.89
CA ALA A 133 -13.68 -24.02 -15.20
C ALA A 133 -12.18 -23.93 -15.58
N ALA A 134 -11.35 -23.24 -14.78
CA ALA A 134 -9.93 -23.09 -15.08
C ALA A 134 -9.14 -24.33 -14.67
N ASP A 135 -8.07 -24.61 -15.41
CA ASP A 135 -7.07 -25.60 -15.00
C ASP A 135 -6.49 -25.26 -13.61
N PRO A 136 -6.48 -26.20 -12.64
CA PRO A 136 -6.02 -25.93 -11.28
C PRO A 136 -4.57 -25.43 -11.20
N LEU A 137 -3.67 -25.95 -12.05
CA LEU A 137 -2.29 -25.50 -12.07
C LEU A 137 -2.20 -24.05 -12.53
N ALA A 138 -2.87 -23.69 -13.63
CA ALA A 138 -2.97 -22.30 -14.07
C ALA A 138 -3.53 -21.39 -12.97
N ALA A 139 -4.61 -21.81 -12.30
CA ALA A 139 -5.22 -21.07 -11.21
C ALA A 139 -4.24 -20.80 -10.06
N VAL A 140 -3.51 -21.82 -9.63
CA VAL A 140 -2.52 -21.70 -8.55
C VAL A 140 -1.37 -20.79 -8.96
N MET A 141 -0.75 -21.01 -10.13
CA MET A 141 0.37 -20.18 -10.60
C MET A 141 -0.04 -18.72 -10.77
N ALA A 142 -1.24 -18.48 -11.30
CA ALA A 142 -1.79 -17.15 -11.49
C ALA A 142 -1.98 -16.37 -10.17
N HIS A 143 -2.56 -17.02 -9.14
CA HIS A 143 -2.80 -16.36 -7.85
C HIS A 143 -1.52 -16.28 -7.00
N LEU A 144 -0.63 -17.28 -7.08
CA LEU A 144 0.68 -17.24 -6.41
C LEU A 144 1.58 -16.15 -6.96
N THR A 145 1.44 -15.77 -8.24
CA THR A 145 2.18 -14.64 -8.81
C THR A 145 1.44 -13.31 -8.68
N MET A 146 0.18 -13.35 -8.21
CA MET A 146 -0.78 -12.24 -8.23
C MET A 146 -1.11 -11.72 -9.64
N MET A 147 -0.77 -12.47 -10.70
CA MET A 147 -0.92 -12.04 -12.10
C MET A 147 -2.17 -12.63 -12.77
N GLN A 148 -3.15 -13.11 -12.02
CA GLN A 148 -4.33 -13.78 -12.58
C GLN A 148 -5.05 -12.99 -13.67
N ASP A 149 -5.21 -11.68 -13.54
CA ASP A 149 -5.88 -10.90 -14.60
C ASP A 149 -5.03 -10.85 -15.88
N LEU A 150 -3.72 -10.65 -15.73
CA LEU A 150 -2.73 -10.62 -16.82
C LEU A 150 -2.41 -12.01 -17.40
N LEU A 151 -2.84 -13.09 -16.74
CA LEU A 151 -2.68 -14.47 -17.18
C LEU A 151 -3.99 -15.06 -17.72
N ALA A 152 -4.98 -14.21 -18.00
CA ALA A 152 -6.31 -14.59 -18.49
C ALA A 152 -7.12 -15.48 -17.51
N VAL A 153 -6.67 -15.65 -16.26
CA VAL A 153 -7.32 -16.48 -15.24
C VAL A 153 -8.31 -15.65 -14.43
N THR A 154 -9.52 -16.18 -14.24
CA THR A 154 -10.54 -15.51 -13.42
C THR A 154 -10.07 -15.36 -11.98
N SER A 155 -10.10 -14.14 -11.45
CA SER A 155 -9.72 -13.89 -10.05
C SER A 155 -10.66 -14.60 -9.07
N ALA A 156 -10.11 -15.24 -8.03
CA ALA A 156 -10.86 -15.93 -6.98
C ALA A 156 -11.78 -14.97 -6.21
N LEU A 157 -11.26 -13.81 -5.85
CA LEU A 157 -12.04 -12.66 -5.38
C LEU A 157 -11.98 -11.59 -6.46
N ASN A 158 -13.12 -10.98 -6.79
CA ASN A 158 -13.17 -10.01 -7.89
C ASN A 158 -12.11 -8.92 -7.73
N VAL A 159 -11.91 -8.39 -6.53
CA VAL A 159 -10.96 -7.31 -6.23
C VAL A 159 -9.48 -7.63 -6.47
N LEU A 160 -9.11 -8.89 -6.69
CA LEU A 160 -7.70 -9.25 -6.90
C LEU A 160 -7.17 -8.80 -8.26
N TRP A 161 -8.03 -8.49 -9.23
CA TRP A 161 -7.60 -8.09 -10.58
C TRP A 161 -6.61 -6.90 -10.55
N THR A 162 -6.78 -5.97 -9.62
CA THR A 162 -5.90 -4.79 -9.47
C THR A 162 -4.48 -5.16 -9.05
N LEU A 163 -4.30 -6.27 -8.33
CA LEU A 163 -3.00 -6.74 -7.86
C LEU A 163 -2.10 -7.20 -9.02
N SER A 164 -2.69 -7.67 -10.12
CA SER A 164 -1.94 -8.08 -11.31
C SER A 164 -1.21 -6.89 -11.94
N TYR A 165 -1.92 -5.77 -12.06
CA TYR A 165 -1.35 -4.50 -12.53
C TYR A 165 -0.33 -3.94 -11.54
N GLU A 166 -0.57 -4.04 -10.23
CA GLU A 166 0.42 -3.62 -9.23
C GLU A 166 1.71 -4.45 -9.29
N MET A 167 1.61 -5.77 -9.50
CA MET A 167 2.78 -6.65 -9.68
C MET A 167 3.56 -6.33 -10.97
N ALA A 168 2.87 -6.12 -12.09
CA ALA A 168 3.50 -5.68 -13.33
C ALA A 168 4.25 -4.35 -13.13
N PHE A 169 3.63 -3.41 -12.42
CA PHE A 169 4.27 -2.15 -12.07
C PHE A 169 5.49 -2.32 -11.15
N TYR A 170 5.48 -3.27 -10.20
CA TYR A 170 6.67 -3.59 -9.41
C TYR A 170 7.84 -4.05 -10.28
N LEU A 171 7.59 -4.95 -11.23
CA LEU A 171 8.61 -5.45 -12.14
C LEU A 171 9.18 -4.33 -13.02
N LEU A 172 8.32 -3.46 -13.56
CA LEU A 172 8.73 -2.31 -14.36
C LEU A 172 9.54 -1.29 -13.55
N VAL A 173 9.12 -0.96 -12.34
CA VAL A 173 9.84 -0.02 -11.47
C VAL A 173 11.22 -0.58 -11.09
N VAL A 174 11.33 -1.87 -10.79
CA VAL A 174 12.64 -2.52 -10.55
C VAL A 174 13.51 -2.45 -11.80
N ALA A 175 12.98 -2.72 -12.99
CA ALA A 175 13.72 -2.62 -14.24
C ALA A 175 14.24 -1.20 -14.51
N LEU A 176 13.40 -0.19 -14.30
CA LEU A 176 13.75 1.22 -14.46
C LEU A 176 14.74 1.71 -13.41
N PHE A 177 14.62 1.23 -12.17
CA PHE A 177 15.53 1.54 -11.09
C PHE A 177 16.94 1.00 -11.38
N LEU A 178 17.02 -0.27 -11.79
CA LEU A 178 18.29 -0.94 -12.07
C LEU A 178 18.99 -0.45 -13.35
N SER A 179 18.24 0.10 -14.30
CA SER A 179 18.80 0.75 -15.49
C SER A 179 19.19 2.22 -15.27
N GLY A 180 18.95 2.78 -14.07
CA GLY A 180 19.20 4.19 -13.77
C GLY A 180 18.25 5.17 -14.49
N ARG A 181 17.18 4.66 -15.12
CA ARG A 181 16.25 5.43 -15.96
C ARG A 181 15.00 5.92 -15.24
N LEU A 182 14.76 5.44 -14.01
CA LEU A 182 13.55 5.74 -13.23
C LEU A 182 13.32 7.26 -13.02
N ASN A 183 14.38 8.05 -12.93
CA ASN A 183 14.27 9.50 -12.70
C ASN A 183 13.96 10.25 -14.00
N ARG A 184 14.79 10.02 -15.04
CA ARG A 184 14.78 10.81 -16.28
C ARG A 184 13.57 10.54 -17.18
N HIS A 185 13.06 9.30 -17.18
CA HIS A 185 12.06 8.88 -18.15
C HIS A 185 10.65 8.72 -17.57
N SER A 186 10.42 9.05 -16.29
CA SER A 186 9.10 8.90 -15.66
C SER A 186 7.98 9.63 -16.42
N ALA A 187 8.17 10.92 -16.74
CA ALA A 187 7.19 11.69 -17.52
C ALA A 187 7.06 11.20 -18.97
N THR A 188 8.18 10.92 -19.64
CA THR A 188 8.16 10.39 -21.02
C THR A 188 7.45 9.05 -21.11
N LEU A 189 7.70 8.14 -20.18
CA LEU A 189 7.07 6.83 -20.13
C LEU A 189 5.58 6.94 -19.82
N THR A 190 5.20 7.86 -18.92
CA THR A 190 3.80 8.19 -18.64
C THR A 190 3.07 8.62 -19.92
N THR A 191 3.64 9.57 -20.66
CA THR A 191 3.08 10.05 -21.93
C THR A 191 3.10 8.96 -23.00
N ALA A 192 4.17 8.17 -23.12
CA ALA A 192 4.29 7.11 -24.11
C ALA A 192 3.25 6.00 -23.88
N LEU A 193 3.01 5.61 -22.62
CA LEU A 193 1.95 4.65 -22.28
C LEU A 193 0.56 5.21 -22.58
N ALA A 194 0.31 6.50 -22.30
CA ALA A 194 -0.94 7.15 -22.64
C ALA A 194 -1.19 7.18 -24.17
N VAL A 195 -0.15 7.50 -24.96
CA VAL A 195 -0.22 7.47 -26.42
C VAL A 195 -0.42 6.04 -26.93
N ALA A 196 0.31 5.06 -26.38
CA ALA A 196 0.17 3.66 -26.76
C ALA A 196 -1.23 3.11 -26.45
N ALA A 197 -1.85 3.53 -25.34
CA ALA A 197 -3.21 3.15 -24.99
C ALA A 197 -4.21 3.56 -26.09
N LEU A 198 -4.04 4.76 -26.67
CA LEU A 198 -4.88 5.26 -27.76
C LEU A 198 -4.53 4.64 -29.12
N ALA A 199 -3.24 4.51 -29.41
CA ALA A 199 -2.77 4.12 -30.75
C ALA A 199 -2.85 2.61 -31.01
N VAL A 200 -2.59 1.79 -29.98
CA VAL A 200 -2.40 0.34 -30.14
C VAL A 200 -3.43 -0.44 -29.33
N GLY A 201 -3.89 0.10 -28.20
CA GLY A 201 -4.86 -0.57 -27.32
C GLY A 201 -6.20 -0.89 -27.97
N ALA A 202 -6.54 -0.20 -29.06
CA ALA A 202 -7.75 -0.45 -29.84
C ALA A 202 -7.66 -1.66 -30.78
N PHE A 203 -6.46 -2.10 -31.12
CA PHE A 203 -6.22 -3.08 -32.19
C PHE A 203 -5.64 -4.40 -31.69
N LEU A 204 -5.11 -4.43 -30.46
CA LEU A 204 -4.56 -5.65 -29.89
C LEU A 204 -5.66 -6.47 -29.19
N PRO A 205 -5.84 -7.75 -29.57
CA PRO A 205 -6.78 -8.62 -28.89
C PRO A 205 -6.33 -8.90 -27.45
N ARG A 206 -7.29 -8.91 -26.53
CA ARG A 206 -7.08 -9.40 -25.16
C ARG A 206 -6.73 -10.89 -25.17
N ALA A 207 -6.08 -11.37 -24.11
CA ALA A 207 -5.70 -12.78 -23.92
C ALA A 207 -4.94 -13.44 -25.09
N TRP A 208 -4.33 -12.68 -26.01
CA TRP A 208 -3.74 -13.22 -27.24
C TRP A 208 -2.72 -14.33 -27.01
N LEU A 209 -1.82 -14.18 -26.03
CA LEU A 209 -0.85 -15.23 -25.70
C LEU A 209 -1.55 -16.50 -25.19
N SER A 210 -2.49 -16.35 -24.27
CA SER A 210 -3.26 -17.46 -23.70
C SER A 210 -4.15 -18.16 -24.74
N ASP A 211 -4.72 -17.44 -25.70
CA ASP A 211 -5.54 -18.02 -26.78
C ASP A 211 -4.68 -18.83 -27.76
N ARG A 212 -3.43 -18.42 -27.98
CA ARG A 212 -2.51 -19.08 -28.93
C ARG A 212 -1.73 -20.24 -28.32
N LEU A 213 -1.27 -20.09 -27.08
CA LEU A 213 -0.34 -21.01 -26.42
C LEU A 213 -0.99 -21.82 -25.30
N GLY A 214 -2.25 -21.54 -24.97
CA GLY A 214 -2.97 -22.09 -23.83
C GLY A 214 -2.71 -21.32 -22.54
N ILE A 215 -3.72 -21.27 -21.67
CA ILE A 215 -3.64 -20.55 -20.39
C ILE A 215 -2.57 -21.17 -19.46
N THR A 216 -2.56 -22.50 -19.29
CA THR A 216 -1.64 -23.17 -18.36
C THR A 216 -0.17 -23.00 -18.73
N PRO A 217 0.27 -23.25 -19.99
CA PRO A 217 1.67 -23.03 -20.36
C PRO A 217 2.10 -21.58 -20.17
N VAL A 218 1.25 -20.61 -20.53
CA VAL A 218 1.54 -19.18 -20.34
C VAL A 218 1.66 -18.84 -18.84
N ALA A 219 0.76 -19.34 -18.01
CA ALA A 219 0.80 -19.11 -16.56
C ALA A 219 2.05 -19.68 -15.90
N VAL A 220 2.44 -20.92 -16.26
CA VAL A 220 3.66 -21.56 -15.75
C VAL A 220 4.91 -20.81 -16.23
N ALA A 221 5.00 -20.50 -17.53
CA ALA A 221 6.12 -19.79 -18.11
C ALA A 221 6.30 -18.39 -17.49
N ALA A 222 5.21 -17.65 -17.32
CA ALA A 222 5.23 -16.34 -16.68
C ALA A 222 5.68 -16.42 -15.23
N ALA A 223 5.21 -17.41 -14.47
CA ALA A 223 5.61 -17.59 -13.08
C ALA A 223 7.09 -17.95 -12.92
N VAL A 224 7.59 -18.86 -13.76
CA VAL A 224 9.02 -19.21 -13.81
C VAL A 224 9.85 -18.00 -14.21
N ALA A 225 9.46 -17.29 -15.28
CA ALA A 225 10.15 -16.08 -15.73
C ALA A 225 10.18 -15.00 -14.65
N MET A 226 9.08 -14.80 -13.91
CA MET A 226 9.03 -13.84 -12.80
C MET A 226 9.95 -14.25 -11.65
N ALA A 227 9.94 -15.52 -11.24
CA ALA A 227 10.81 -16.03 -10.18
C ALA A 227 12.29 -15.87 -10.55
N VAL A 228 12.67 -16.24 -11.78
CA VAL A 228 14.02 -16.07 -12.32
C VAL A 228 14.39 -14.59 -12.39
N ALA A 229 13.50 -13.72 -12.89
CA ALA A 229 13.73 -12.29 -12.98
C ALA A 229 14.02 -11.67 -11.59
N ILE A 230 13.20 -11.99 -10.59
CA ILE A 230 13.36 -11.50 -9.21
C ILE A 230 14.68 -12.03 -8.61
N PHE A 231 14.97 -13.33 -8.77
CA PHE A 231 16.20 -13.93 -8.28
C PHE A 231 17.45 -13.26 -8.86
N LEU A 232 17.50 -13.13 -10.19
CA LEU A 232 18.60 -12.49 -10.89
C LEU A 232 18.73 -11.00 -10.53
N ALA A 233 17.62 -10.27 -10.42
CA ALA A 233 17.60 -8.85 -10.03
C ALA A 233 18.08 -8.61 -8.58
N CYS A 234 18.00 -9.63 -7.71
CA CYS A 234 18.54 -9.59 -6.34
C CYS A 234 20.04 -9.94 -6.27
N SER A 235 20.68 -10.30 -7.39
CA SER A 235 22.11 -10.64 -7.41
C SER A 235 23.00 -9.42 -7.13
N GLY A 236 24.11 -9.65 -6.42
CA GLY A 236 25.17 -8.65 -6.24
C GLY A 236 25.99 -8.38 -7.51
N ARG A 237 25.93 -9.29 -8.51
CA ARG A 237 26.71 -9.17 -9.75
C ARG A 237 25.96 -8.34 -10.80
N PRO A 238 26.64 -7.43 -11.52
CA PRO A 238 25.97 -6.52 -12.46
C PRO A 238 25.32 -7.22 -13.65
N GLY A 239 25.92 -8.29 -14.18
CA GLY A 239 25.39 -9.06 -15.31
C GLY A 239 24.03 -9.70 -15.02
N PRO A 240 23.94 -10.65 -14.07
CA PRO A 240 22.68 -11.25 -13.63
C PRO A 240 21.64 -10.21 -13.23
N ARG A 241 22.05 -9.17 -12.49
CA ARG A 241 21.16 -8.10 -12.04
C ARG A 241 20.50 -7.35 -13.21
N ARG A 242 21.25 -7.06 -14.27
CA ARG A 242 20.70 -6.45 -15.51
C ARG A 242 19.81 -7.43 -16.27
N ALA A 243 20.20 -8.70 -16.36
CA ALA A 243 19.38 -9.73 -17.02
C ALA A 243 18.02 -9.91 -16.32
N GLY A 244 18.01 -9.95 -14.99
CA GLY A 244 16.76 -10.00 -14.20
C GLY A 244 15.88 -8.78 -14.37
N ALA A 245 16.48 -7.58 -14.43
CA ALA A 245 15.78 -6.34 -14.73
C ALA A 245 15.11 -6.36 -16.12
N LEU A 246 15.84 -6.79 -17.15
CA LEU A 246 15.33 -6.88 -18.52
C LEU A 246 14.24 -7.93 -18.64
N LEU A 247 14.44 -9.13 -18.08
CA LEU A 247 13.45 -10.21 -18.09
C LEU A 247 12.16 -9.80 -17.38
N GLY A 248 12.25 -9.22 -16.18
CA GLY A 248 11.08 -8.77 -15.43
C GLY A 248 10.32 -7.64 -16.12
N GLY A 249 11.04 -6.65 -16.65
CA GLY A 249 10.45 -5.56 -17.42
C GLY A 249 9.78 -6.05 -18.72
N ALA A 250 10.44 -6.95 -19.44
CA ALA A 250 9.90 -7.55 -20.66
C ALA A 250 8.66 -8.42 -20.38
N LEU A 251 8.68 -9.24 -19.32
CA LEU A 251 7.53 -10.02 -18.88
C LEU A 251 6.33 -9.13 -18.58
N ALA A 252 6.52 -8.08 -17.77
CA ALA A 252 5.44 -7.15 -17.42
C ALA A 252 4.87 -6.44 -18.65
N ALA A 253 5.74 -5.95 -19.55
CA ALA A 253 5.32 -5.30 -20.79
C ALA A 253 4.58 -6.27 -21.73
N ALA A 254 5.09 -7.49 -21.90
CA ALA A 254 4.49 -8.50 -22.76
C ALA A 254 3.09 -8.90 -22.27
N LEU A 255 2.94 -9.13 -20.96
CA LEU A 255 1.63 -9.44 -20.40
C LEU A 255 0.67 -8.24 -20.56
N VAL A 256 1.03 -7.03 -20.13
CA VAL A 256 0.13 -5.86 -20.26
C VAL A 256 -0.30 -5.59 -21.71
N LEU A 257 0.58 -5.83 -22.69
CA LEU A 257 0.29 -5.57 -24.11
C LEU A 257 -0.44 -6.70 -24.81
N PHE A 258 -0.18 -7.96 -24.45
CA PHE A 258 -0.59 -9.12 -25.23
C PHE A 258 -1.35 -10.19 -24.43
N ASN A 259 -1.55 -10.01 -23.12
CA ASN A 259 -2.23 -10.98 -22.30
C ASN A 259 -2.96 -10.37 -21.09
N GLY A 260 -4.27 -10.52 -21.07
CA GLY A 260 -5.09 -9.98 -20.00
C GLY A 260 -6.56 -10.30 -20.21
N ARG A 261 -7.32 -10.30 -19.12
CA ARG A 261 -8.79 -10.37 -19.18
C ARG A 261 -9.40 -9.01 -19.49
N THR A 262 -8.78 -7.96 -19.01
CA THR A 262 -9.13 -6.57 -19.29
C THR A 262 -8.59 -6.16 -20.66
N GLU A 263 -9.29 -5.26 -21.35
CA GLU A 263 -8.87 -4.75 -22.65
C GLU A 263 -7.51 -4.04 -22.57
N VAL A 264 -6.72 -4.13 -23.64
CA VAL A 264 -5.32 -3.64 -23.66
C VAL A 264 -5.24 -2.14 -23.42
N TRP A 265 -6.16 -1.35 -23.99
CA TRP A 265 -6.21 0.10 -23.77
C TRP A 265 -6.40 0.44 -22.28
N GLU A 266 -7.26 -0.28 -21.57
CA GLU A 266 -7.55 -0.04 -20.16
C GLU A 266 -6.33 -0.43 -19.32
N GLY A 267 -5.73 -1.60 -19.57
CA GLY A 267 -4.48 -2.00 -18.91
C GLY A 267 -3.34 -0.99 -19.07
N LEU A 268 -3.18 -0.42 -20.26
CA LEU A 268 -2.20 0.64 -20.54
C LEU A 268 -2.53 1.94 -19.81
N VAL A 269 -3.81 2.35 -19.76
CA VAL A 269 -4.26 3.50 -18.97
C VAL A 269 -3.94 3.30 -17.49
N LEU A 270 -4.19 2.12 -16.93
CA LEU A 270 -3.88 1.83 -15.52
C LEU A 270 -2.37 1.94 -15.23
N MET A 271 -1.52 1.42 -16.12
CA MET A 271 -0.07 1.63 -16.02
C MET A 271 0.31 3.11 -16.12
N ALA A 272 -0.29 3.84 -17.05
CA ALA A 272 -0.03 5.26 -17.22
C ALA A 272 -0.45 6.08 -15.99
N VAL A 273 -1.58 5.75 -15.34
CA VAL A 273 -2.04 6.32 -14.06
C VAL A 273 -1.02 6.08 -12.94
N MET A 274 -0.47 4.86 -12.82
CA MET A 274 0.58 4.58 -11.85
C MET A 274 1.85 5.38 -12.14
N PHE A 275 2.29 5.47 -13.39
CA PHE A 275 3.44 6.29 -13.76
C PHE A 275 3.20 7.80 -13.61
N ALA A 276 1.96 8.27 -13.74
CA ALA A 276 1.58 9.64 -13.41
C ALA A 276 1.81 9.94 -11.93
N GLY A 277 1.46 9.01 -11.03
CA GLY A 277 1.82 9.10 -9.61
C GLY A 277 3.33 9.19 -9.39
N THR A 278 4.13 8.44 -10.16
CA THR A 278 5.60 8.55 -10.14
C THR A 278 6.05 9.92 -10.63
N ALA A 279 5.53 10.43 -11.74
CA ALA A 279 5.88 11.74 -12.28
C ALA A 279 5.58 12.87 -11.29
N ILE A 280 4.44 12.80 -10.57
CA ILE A 280 4.10 13.76 -9.51
C ILE A 280 5.15 13.70 -8.38
N TYR A 281 5.50 12.50 -7.91
CA TYR A 281 6.55 12.33 -6.90
C TYR A 281 7.90 12.93 -7.36
N ARG A 282 8.28 12.72 -8.63
CA ARG A 282 9.51 13.29 -9.19
C ARG A 282 9.50 14.80 -9.26
N ALA A 283 8.37 15.40 -9.63
CA ALA A 283 8.21 16.84 -9.67
C ALA A 283 8.31 17.45 -8.26
N GLU A 284 7.69 16.82 -7.27
CA GLU A 284 7.76 17.26 -5.87
C GLU A 284 9.19 17.20 -5.31
N ARG A 285 9.99 16.20 -5.75
CA ARG A 285 11.41 16.07 -5.39
C ARG A 285 12.34 16.97 -6.22
N GLY A 286 11.83 17.80 -7.12
CA GLY A 286 12.63 18.65 -7.99
C GLY A 286 13.45 17.90 -9.04
N GLN A 287 13.16 16.61 -9.28
CA GLN A 287 13.91 15.77 -10.22
C GLN A 287 13.44 15.94 -11.67
N ILE A 288 12.19 16.38 -11.86
CA ILE A 288 11.65 16.81 -13.15
C ILE A 288 10.92 18.14 -13.00
N ARG A 289 10.75 18.88 -14.10
CA ARG A 289 9.99 20.13 -14.11
C ARG A 289 8.51 19.86 -13.81
N VAL A 290 7.90 20.68 -12.95
CA VAL A 290 6.45 20.60 -12.63
C VAL A 290 5.59 20.66 -13.89
N ARG A 291 5.95 21.51 -14.86
CA ARG A 291 5.26 21.59 -16.16
C ARG A 291 5.28 20.25 -16.91
N ALA A 292 6.39 19.51 -16.87
CA ALA A 292 6.48 18.21 -17.54
C ALA A 292 5.60 17.16 -16.86
N ALA A 293 5.53 17.16 -15.52
CA ALA A 293 4.60 16.31 -14.80
C ALA A 293 3.14 16.67 -15.07
N ALA A 294 2.81 17.97 -15.12
CA ALA A 294 1.46 18.43 -15.45
C ALA A 294 1.04 17.98 -16.86
N VAL A 295 1.91 18.14 -17.87
CA VAL A 295 1.65 17.65 -19.24
C VAL A 295 1.46 16.13 -19.25
N ALA A 296 2.29 15.37 -18.54
CA ALA A 296 2.13 13.92 -18.45
C ALA A 296 0.79 13.51 -17.81
N VAL A 297 0.39 14.16 -16.71
CA VAL A 297 -0.90 13.92 -16.05
C VAL A 297 -2.06 14.26 -16.98
N VAL A 298 -2.03 15.43 -17.65
CA VAL A 298 -3.07 15.83 -18.61
C VAL A 298 -3.16 14.85 -19.78
N ALA A 299 -2.01 14.39 -20.30
CA ALA A 299 -1.98 13.38 -21.37
C ALA A 299 -2.63 12.06 -20.93
N VAL A 300 -2.35 11.59 -19.70
CA VAL A 300 -2.97 10.38 -19.14
C VAL A 300 -4.48 10.56 -18.97
N MET A 301 -4.91 11.68 -18.41
CA MET A 301 -6.34 11.95 -18.23
C MET A 301 -7.06 12.04 -19.59
N GLY A 302 -6.46 12.71 -20.56
CA GLY A 302 -6.99 12.80 -21.93
C GLY A 302 -7.07 11.43 -22.60
N ALA A 303 -6.03 10.60 -22.50
CA ALA A 303 -6.03 9.25 -23.04
C ALA A 303 -7.06 8.33 -22.35
N ALA A 304 -7.22 8.44 -21.03
CA ALA A 304 -8.21 7.68 -20.28
C ALA A 304 -9.65 8.08 -20.66
N VAL A 305 -9.90 9.38 -20.87
CA VAL A 305 -11.19 9.88 -21.35
C VAL A 305 -11.45 9.40 -22.77
N ALA A 306 -10.53 9.67 -23.70
CA ALA A 306 -10.70 9.31 -25.11
C ALA A 306 -10.84 7.79 -25.30
N GLY A 307 -10.00 6.99 -24.64
CA GLY A 307 -10.09 5.53 -24.65
C GLY A 307 -11.42 5.02 -24.10
N GLY A 308 -11.89 5.58 -22.99
CA GLY A 308 -13.21 5.22 -22.43
C GLY A 308 -14.37 5.61 -23.35
N LEU A 309 -14.36 6.81 -23.93
CA LEU A 309 -15.40 7.26 -24.85
C LEU A 309 -15.44 6.44 -26.15
N TRP A 310 -14.29 5.94 -26.59
CA TRP A 310 -14.17 5.11 -27.79
C TRP A 310 -14.58 3.66 -27.55
N HIS A 311 -14.15 3.06 -26.44
CA HIS A 311 -14.23 1.61 -26.22
C HIS A 311 -15.36 1.16 -25.30
N ILE A 312 -15.91 2.04 -24.44
CA ILE A 312 -17.01 1.66 -23.56
C ILE A 312 -18.29 1.52 -24.38
N THR A 313 -18.72 0.27 -24.52
CA THR A 313 -19.98 -0.11 -25.17
C THR A 313 -20.91 -0.78 -24.15
N VAL A 314 -22.18 -0.95 -24.51
CA VAL A 314 -23.17 -1.60 -23.66
C VAL A 314 -22.90 -3.11 -23.60
N TRP A 315 -22.67 -3.63 -22.39
CA TRP A 315 -22.44 -5.07 -22.16
C TRP A 315 -23.69 -5.81 -21.68
N ALA A 316 -24.77 -5.10 -21.29
CA ALA A 316 -25.98 -5.70 -20.74
C ALA A 316 -27.28 -4.96 -21.15
N PRO A 317 -28.40 -5.66 -21.35
CA PRO A 317 -29.70 -5.05 -21.64
C PRO A 317 -30.12 -4.07 -20.53
N GLY A 318 -30.59 -2.87 -20.89
CA GLY A 318 -31.06 -1.84 -19.95
C GLY A 318 -30.00 -0.84 -19.48
N GLN A 319 -28.75 -0.94 -19.93
CA GLN A 319 -27.75 0.11 -19.72
C GLN A 319 -27.71 1.06 -20.91
N SER A 320 -27.65 2.37 -20.63
CA SER A 320 -27.37 3.39 -21.66
C SER A 320 -25.86 3.57 -21.80
N GLU A 321 -25.36 3.46 -23.03
CA GLU A 321 -23.97 3.72 -23.37
C GLU A 321 -23.51 5.09 -22.86
N GLU A 322 -24.37 6.09 -23.04
CA GLU A 322 -24.13 7.46 -22.62
C GLU A 322 -23.95 7.56 -21.09
N LEU A 323 -24.75 6.83 -20.32
CA LEU A 323 -24.61 6.79 -18.86
C LEU A 323 -23.29 6.14 -18.43
N LEU A 324 -22.87 5.06 -19.11
CA LEU A 324 -21.61 4.38 -18.80
C LEU A 324 -20.40 5.28 -19.11
N LYS A 325 -20.41 5.94 -20.27
CA LYS A 325 -19.38 6.89 -20.70
C LYS A 325 -19.32 8.10 -19.76
N ARG A 326 -20.46 8.66 -19.40
CA ARG A 326 -20.57 9.75 -18.42
C ARG A 326 -20.00 9.35 -17.06
N SER A 327 -20.40 8.18 -16.55
CA SER A 327 -19.94 7.64 -15.26
C SER A 327 -18.42 7.44 -15.24
N TRP A 328 -17.84 6.98 -16.35
CA TRP A 328 -16.40 6.86 -16.52
C TRP A 328 -15.68 8.21 -16.48
N VAL A 329 -16.12 9.20 -17.27
CA VAL A 329 -15.50 10.53 -17.31
C VAL A 329 -15.60 11.25 -15.97
N LEU A 330 -16.77 11.21 -15.32
CA LEU A 330 -16.95 11.78 -13.99
C LEU A 330 -16.13 11.04 -12.93
N GLY A 331 -15.94 9.72 -13.05
CA GLY A 331 -15.04 8.95 -12.21
C GLY A 331 -13.57 9.35 -12.35
N LEU A 332 -13.11 9.59 -13.58
CA LEU A 332 -11.77 10.11 -13.86
C LEU A 332 -11.59 11.52 -13.25
N ALA A 333 -12.58 12.40 -13.42
CA ALA A 333 -12.56 13.74 -12.82
C ALA A 333 -12.54 13.68 -11.28
N ALA A 334 -13.37 12.82 -10.67
CA ALA A 334 -13.41 12.61 -9.23
C ALA A 334 -12.09 12.05 -8.68
N THR A 335 -11.43 11.15 -9.42
CA THR A 335 -10.10 10.63 -9.08
C THR A 335 -9.06 11.74 -9.07
N ALA A 336 -9.01 12.54 -10.15
CA ALA A 336 -8.08 13.66 -10.25
C ALA A 336 -8.32 14.69 -9.14
N LEU A 337 -9.58 15.01 -8.85
CA LEU A 337 -9.96 15.91 -7.76
C LEU A 337 -9.54 15.36 -6.40
N ALA A 338 -9.85 14.10 -6.10
CA ALA A 338 -9.50 13.47 -4.82
C ALA A 338 -7.99 13.50 -4.57
N PHE A 339 -7.20 13.18 -5.59
CA PHE A 339 -5.75 13.24 -5.48
C PHE A 339 -5.24 14.68 -5.37
N ALA A 340 -5.77 15.62 -6.17
CA ALA A 340 -5.41 17.04 -6.10
C ALA A 340 -5.70 17.65 -4.73
N VAL A 341 -6.86 17.33 -4.12
CA VAL A 341 -7.21 17.73 -2.75
C VAL A 341 -6.22 17.14 -1.74
N GLY A 342 -5.92 15.84 -1.83
CA GLY A 342 -4.91 15.23 -0.96
C GLY A 342 -3.53 15.88 -1.11
N MET A 343 -3.14 16.22 -2.34
CA MET A 343 -1.88 16.89 -2.64
C MET A 343 -1.87 18.33 -2.12
N ALA A 344 -2.98 19.08 -2.22
CA ALA A 344 -3.13 20.41 -1.63
C ALA A 344 -3.03 20.38 -0.09
N LEU A 345 -3.53 19.31 0.53
CA LEU A 345 -3.52 19.10 1.98
C LEU A 345 -2.24 18.41 2.49
N ARG A 346 -1.25 18.12 1.63
CA ARG A 346 -0.08 17.29 1.96
C ARG A 346 0.77 17.78 3.14
N HIS A 347 0.80 19.08 3.38
CA HIS A 347 1.55 19.72 4.48
C HIS A 347 0.70 19.93 5.74
N ARG A 348 -0.59 19.56 5.71
CA ARG A 348 -1.48 19.65 6.86
C ARG A 348 -1.34 18.38 7.72
N ARG A 349 -1.61 18.52 9.03
CA ARG A 349 -1.64 17.37 9.96
C ARG A 349 -2.85 16.50 9.64
N VAL A 350 -2.60 15.21 9.44
CA VAL A 350 -3.66 14.23 9.18
C VAL A 350 -4.25 13.72 10.49
N PRO A 351 -5.59 13.72 10.66
CA PRO A 351 -6.25 13.13 11.81
C PRO A 351 -5.83 11.68 12.05
N ARG A 352 -5.63 11.30 13.32
CA ARG A 352 -5.18 9.95 13.70
C ARG A 352 -6.11 8.85 13.18
N GLY A 353 -7.41 9.09 13.15
CA GLY A 353 -8.41 8.16 12.61
C GLY A 353 -8.19 7.86 11.12
N LEU A 354 -8.01 8.90 10.30
CA LEU A 354 -7.72 8.75 8.87
C LEU A 354 -6.37 8.07 8.61
N ALA A 355 -5.35 8.40 9.41
CA ALA A 355 -4.06 7.72 9.33
C ALA A 355 -4.17 6.23 9.69
N ARG A 356 -4.96 5.87 10.72
CA ARG A 356 -5.26 4.48 11.09
C ARG A 356 -6.03 3.75 10.00
N LEU A 357 -7.00 4.40 9.37
CA LEU A 357 -7.72 3.83 8.23
C LEU A 357 -6.76 3.49 7.09
N GLY A 358 -5.79 4.37 6.82
CA GLY A 358 -4.72 4.09 5.89
C GLY A 358 -3.85 2.89 6.27
N LEU A 359 -3.56 2.69 7.57
CA LEU A 359 -2.80 1.52 8.03
C LEU A 359 -3.50 0.20 7.72
N ILE A 360 -4.82 0.13 7.96
CA ILE A 360 -5.63 -1.08 7.77
C ILE A 360 -6.26 -1.19 6.38
N SER A 361 -5.96 -0.26 5.46
CA SER A 361 -6.64 -0.16 4.17
C SER A 361 -6.56 -1.44 3.33
N TYR A 362 -5.47 -2.21 3.50
CA TYR A 362 -5.27 -3.47 2.79
C TYR A 362 -6.21 -4.57 3.33
N SER A 363 -6.33 -4.67 4.65
CA SER A 363 -7.36 -5.48 5.31
C SER A 363 -8.77 -5.13 4.85
N VAL A 364 -9.14 -3.85 4.87
CA VAL A 364 -10.47 -3.41 4.40
C VAL A 364 -10.71 -3.83 2.94
N TYR A 365 -9.70 -3.68 2.09
CA TYR A 365 -9.81 -4.02 0.67
C TYR A 365 -9.91 -5.53 0.41
N LEU A 366 -9.20 -6.39 1.14
CA LEU A 366 -9.22 -7.84 0.88
C LEU A 366 -10.30 -8.61 1.64
N VAL A 367 -10.67 -8.17 2.85
CA VAL A 367 -11.63 -8.89 3.69
C VAL A 367 -13.07 -8.65 3.23
N HIS A 368 -13.38 -7.47 2.67
CA HIS A 368 -14.76 -7.11 2.37
C HIS A 368 -15.51 -8.06 1.43
N PRO A 369 -14.93 -8.66 0.38
CA PRO A 369 -15.68 -9.59 -0.47
C PRO A 369 -15.98 -10.91 0.24
N VAL A 370 -15.05 -11.40 1.08
CA VAL A 370 -15.27 -12.60 1.92
C VAL A 370 -16.38 -12.32 2.94
N LEU A 371 -16.38 -11.13 3.54
CA LEU A 371 -17.43 -10.73 4.47
C LEU A 371 -18.80 -10.60 3.79
N LEU A 372 -18.84 -10.12 2.53
CA LEU A 372 -20.07 -10.09 1.74
C LEU A 372 -20.56 -11.49 1.39
N MET A 373 -19.66 -12.42 1.07
CA MET A 373 -20.02 -13.84 0.89
C MET A 373 -20.68 -14.41 2.16
N VAL A 374 -20.08 -14.16 3.34
CA VAL A 374 -20.66 -14.60 4.62
C VAL A 374 -22.01 -13.93 4.90
N SER A 375 -22.15 -12.64 4.56
CA SER A 375 -23.43 -11.96 4.72
C SER A 375 -24.53 -12.53 3.82
N ASP A 376 -24.19 -12.89 2.58
CA ASP A 376 -25.15 -13.51 1.66
C ASP A 376 -25.67 -14.85 2.21
N LEU A 377 -24.85 -15.59 2.96
CA LEU A 377 -25.24 -16.85 3.59
C LEU A 377 -26.11 -16.67 4.84
N THR A 378 -25.94 -15.58 5.55
CA THR A 378 -26.55 -15.39 6.89
C THR A 378 -27.80 -14.53 6.84
N VAL A 379 -27.72 -13.37 6.20
CA VAL A 379 -28.81 -12.39 6.14
C VAL A 379 -29.48 -12.38 4.75
N GLY A 380 -28.82 -12.94 3.73
CA GLY A 380 -29.33 -12.98 2.37
C GLY A 380 -29.22 -11.63 1.65
N ARG A 381 -29.81 -11.57 0.44
CA ARG A 381 -29.82 -10.37 -0.40
C ARG A 381 -31.20 -9.72 -0.44
N PRO A 382 -31.41 -8.57 0.23
CA PRO A 382 -32.65 -7.81 0.12
C PRO A 382 -32.88 -7.33 -1.32
N ARG A 383 -34.15 -7.32 -1.73
CA ARG A 383 -34.57 -6.83 -3.07
C ARG A 383 -34.66 -5.30 -3.15
N THR A 384 -34.84 -4.65 -2.02
CA THR A 384 -34.94 -3.20 -1.85
C THR A 384 -33.81 -2.72 -0.94
N ASP A 385 -33.62 -1.40 -0.86
CA ASP A 385 -32.61 -0.82 0.01
C ASP A 385 -32.85 -1.17 1.48
N ALA A 386 -31.81 -1.68 2.14
CA ALA A 386 -31.80 -2.12 3.54
C ALA A 386 -30.64 -1.45 4.32
N PRO A 387 -30.71 -0.14 4.57
CA PRO A 387 -29.62 0.60 5.24
C PRO A 387 -29.33 0.10 6.66
N LEU A 388 -30.33 -0.48 7.34
CA LEU A 388 -30.18 -1.06 8.68
C LEU A 388 -29.26 -2.30 8.69
N LEU A 389 -29.14 -3.02 7.58
CA LEU A 389 -28.20 -4.14 7.44
C LEU A 389 -26.82 -3.68 6.99
N PHE A 390 -26.76 -2.53 6.30
CA PHE A 390 -25.52 -1.98 5.79
C PHE A 390 -24.60 -1.45 6.89
N VAL A 391 -25.14 -0.77 7.91
CA VAL A 391 -24.33 -0.21 9.00
C VAL A 391 -23.62 -1.31 9.82
N PRO A 392 -24.29 -2.38 10.28
CA PRO A 392 -23.63 -3.50 10.96
C PRO A 392 -22.55 -4.17 10.11
N TYR A 393 -22.75 -4.29 8.79
CA TYR A 393 -21.74 -4.80 7.87
C TYR A 393 -20.48 -3.93 7.88
N LEU A 394 -20.60 -2.60 7.81
CA LEU A 394 -19.46 -1.69 7.83
C LEU A 394 -18.70 -1.73 9.16
N VAL A 395 -19.43 -1.79 10.28
CA VAL A 395 -18.83 -1.94 11.60
C VAL A 395 -18.05 -3.26 11.67
N THR A 396 -18.68 -4.37 11.25
CA THR A 396 -18.06 -5.68 11.22
C THR A 396 -16.82 -5.69 10.31
N LEU A 397 -16.89 -5.07 9.13
CA LEU A 397 -15.76 -4.95 8.21
C LEU A 397 -14.59 -4.24 8.86
N LEU A 398 -14.81 -3.10 9.52
CA LEU A 398 -13.75 -2.35 10.18
C LEU A 398 -13.15 -3.13 11.37
N LEU A 399 -13.99 -3.81 12.16
CA LEU A 399 -13.54 -4.63 13.28
C LEU A 399 -12.70 -5.83 12.81
N VAL A 400 -13.20 -6.61 11.85
CA VAL A 400 -12.45 -7.73 11.29
C VAL A 400 -11.17 -7.24 10.63
N SER A 401 -11.20 -6.10 9.93
CA SER A 401 -9.99 -5.51 9.33
C SER A 401 -8.95 -5.08 10.36
N LEU A 402 -9.38 -4.56 11.52
CA LEU A 402 -8.48 -4.24 12.63
C LEU A 402 -7.86 -5.52 13.22
N ILE A 403 -8.65 -6.58 13.35
CA ILE A 403 -8.21 -7.88 13.86
C ILE A 403 -7.19 -8.51 12.90
N THR A 404 -7.51 -8.62 11.61
CA THR A 404 -6.60 -9.19 10.61
C THR A 404 -5.32 -8.38 10.46
N HIS A 405 -5.42 -7.04 10.54
CA HIS A 405 -4.23 -6.19 10.51
C HIS A 405 -3.30 -6.46 11.71
N ARG A 406 -3.86 -6.59 12.92
CA ARG A 406 -3.06 -6.81 14.14
C ARG A 406 -2.52 -8.23 14.26
N LEU A 407 -3.29 -9.24 13.87
CA LEU A 407 -2.91 -10.65 14.05
C LEU A 407 -2.13 -11.23 12.88
N VAL A 408 -2.36 -10.74 11.65
CA VAL A 408 -1.74 -11.29 10.44
C VAL A 408 -0.74 -10.30 9.86
N GLU A 409 -1.18 -9.11 9.47
CA GLU A 409 -0.34 -8.20 8.70
C GLU A 409 0.84 -7.66 9.52
N GLU A 410 0.57 -7.10 10.70
CA GLU A 410 1.59 -6.41 11.48
C GLU A 410 2.73 -7.33 11.97
N PRO A 411 2.45 -8.51 12.54
CA PRO A 411 3.49 -9.44 12.98
C PRO A 411 4.37 -9.91 11.82
N LEU A 412 3.76 -10.31 10.70
CA LEU A 412 4.49 -10.81 9.54
C LEU A 412 5.25 -9.68 8.82
N ARG A 413 4.73 -8.46 8.80
CA ARG A 413 5.48 -7.27 8.33
C ARG A 413 6.66 -6.93 9.24
N ARG A 414 6.54 -7.11 10.56
CA ARG A 414 7.66 -6.93 11.51
C ARG A 414 8.75 -7.98 11.25
N TYR A 415 8.34 -9.25 11.13
CA TYR A 415 9.24 -10.35 10.80
C TYR A 415 9.96 -10.13 9.46
N GLY A 416 9.23 -9.76 8.41
CA GLY A 416 9.80 -9.47 7.09
C GLY A 416 10.81 -8.32 7.10
N ARG A 417 10.62 -7.29 7.93
CA ARG A 417 11.63 -6.23 8.12
C ARG A 417 12.93 -6.78 8.70
N GLY A 418 12.83 -7.67 9.70
CA GLY A 418 14.01 -8.35 10.26
C GLY A 418 14.74 -9.20 9.23
N LEU A 419 14.00 -9.98 8.42
CA LEU A 419 14.58 -10.78 7.35
C LEU A 419 15.26 -9.92 6.28
N ALA A 420 14.65 -8.80 5.89
CA ALA A 420 15.21 -7.87 4.91
C ALA A 420 16.55 -7.26 5.38
N LEU A 421 16.68 -6.94 6.67
CA LEU A 421 17.92 -6.42 7.26
C LEU A 421 19.03 -7.48 7.33
N ARG A 422 18.68 -8.74 7.61
CA ARG A 422 19.64 -9.87 7.60
C ARG A 422 20.10 -10.22 6.19
N ALA A 423 19.18 -10.17 5.23
CA ALA A 423 19.41 -10.54 3.84
C ALA A 423 20.35 -9.57 3.10
N ASP A 424 20.36 -8.31 3.48
CA ASP A 424 21.22 -7.28 2.90
C ASP A 424 21.46 -6.26 4.01
N PRO A 425 22.54 -6.35 4.80
CA PRO A 425 22.82 -5.44 5.91
C PRO A 425 23.03 -4.00 5.45
N VAL A 426 22.67 -3.00 6.27
CA VAL A 426 23.02 -1.61 5.94
C VAL A 426 24.54 -1.51 6.06
N PRO A 427 25.26 -0.95 5.07
CA PRO A 427 26.68 -0.69 5.24
C PRO A 427 26.87 0.16 6.51
N VAL A 428 27.55 -0.39 7.51
CA VAL A 428 28.00 0.40 8.66
C VAL A 428 29.05 1.36 8.10
N ALA A 429 28.84 2.67 8.28
CA ALA A 429 29.82 3.65 7.85
C ALA A 429 31.19 3.30 8.48
N PRO A 430 32.29 3.25 7.70
CA PRO A 430 33.59 2.97 8.26
C PRO A 430 34.00 4.12 9.18
N GLY A 431 34.18 3.80 10.47
CA GLY A 431 35.00 4.53 11.44
C GLY A 431 34.72 6.02 11.65
N GLY A 432 34.00 6.35 12.73
CA GLY A 432 34.50 7.42 13.59
C GLY A 432 35.85 6.96 14.19
N PRO A 433 36.84 7.85 14.35
CA PRO A 433 38.20 7.45 14.67
C PRO A 433 38.23 6.59 15.94
N ALA A 434 38.96 5.48 15.87
CA ALA A 434 39.48 4.83 17.06
C ALA A 434 40.33 5.86 17.81
N GLY A 435 39.75 6.48 18.83
CA GLY A 435 40.39 7.45 19.70
C GLY A 435 40.07 7.12 21.14
N GLU A 436 41.09 6.61 21.84
CA GLU A 436 41.25 6.67 23.29
C GLU A 436 40.29 5.83 24.15
N ARG A 437 40.54 4.51 24.20
CA ARG A 437 40.43 3.81 25.49
C ARG A 437 41.53 4.33 26.41
N ASN A 438 41.19 5.37 27.17
CA ASN A 438 42.00 5.89 28.26
C ASN A 438 41.99 4.85 29.40
N GLY A 439 42.91 3.88 29.35
CA GLY A 439 43.20 2.94 30.43
C GLY A 439 44.60 3.22 30.93
N ARG A 440 44.73 4.16 31.87
CA ARG A 440 45.98 4.43 32.59
C ARG A 440 46.53 3.12 33.15
N ALA A 441 47.77 2.82 32.79
CA ALA A 441 48.64 1.97 33.57
C ALA A 441 48.74 2.56 34.99
N VAL A 442 48.41 1.75 35.99
CA VAL A 442 48.86 1.97 37.36
C VAL A 442 49.73 0.78 37.71
N ASP A 443 51.02 1.06 37.77
CA ASP A 443 52.04 0.20 38.37
C ASP A 443 51.68 -0.13 39.81
N GLY A 444 52.00 -1.36 40.21
CA GLY A 444 51.59 -1.94 41.48
C GLY A 444 52.30 -1.38 42.72
N ARG A 445 51.67 -1.65 43.87
CA ARG A 445 52.35 -1.95 45.12
C ARG A 445 51.52 -2.95 45.93
N ALA A 446 52.23 -3.95 46.41
CA ALA A 446 51.78 -5.01 47.30
C ALA A 446 51.44 -4.50 48.71
N GLY A 447 50.68 -5.30 49.46
CA GLY A 447 50.72 -5.26 50.93
C GLY A 447 49.38 -5.42 51.63
N ASP A 448 49.01 -6.68 51.87
CA ASP A 448 48.74 -7.24 53.20
C ASP A 448 47.65 -6.66 54.14
N GLY A 449 46.88 -7.56 54.75
CA GLY A 449 46.57 -7.44 56.17
C GLY A 449 45.17 -6.98 56.63
N ARG A 450 44.34 -7.96 56.98
CA ARG A 450 43.53 -8.09 58.22
C ARG A 450 42.22 -7.30 58.42
N ALA A 451 41.30 -8.08 59.01
CA ALA A 451 40.05 -7.74 59.66
C ALA A 451 40.19 -6.83 60.90
N ARG A 452 39.13 -6.06 61.21
CA ARG A 452 38.31 -6.18 62.44
C ARG A 452 37.36 -4.97 62.62
N ASP A 453 36.15 -5.32 63.07
CA ASP A 453 35.32 -4.74 64.13
C ASP A 453 35.31 -3.23 64.43
N GLY A 454 34.09 -2.73 64.68
CA GLY A 454 33.83 -2.05 65.96
C GLY A 454 33.46 -0.56 65.93
N GLN A 455 32.16 -0.33 66.15
CA GLN A 455 31.58 0.65 67.10
C GLN A 455 31.71 2.17 66.92
N GLU A 456 30.52 2.79 67.12
CA GLU A 456 30.24 4.03 67.88
C GLU A 456 30.84 5.36 67.41
N ALA A 457 30.18 6.52 67.54
CA ALA A 457 28.86 6.93 67.98
C ALA A 457 28.71 8.43 67.61
N ASP A 458 27.53 8.96 67.92
CA ASP A 458 27.21 10.36 68.21
C ASP A 458 26.83 11.24 67.00
N GLY A 459 25.70 11.97 66.98
CA GLY A 459 24.67 12.22 67.98
C GLY A 459 23.78 13.39 67.50
N GLY A 460 22.52 13.42 67.94
CA GLY A 460 21.56 14.54 67.78
C GLY A 460 20.50 14.33 66.69
N ALA A 461 19.32 13.76 66.96
CA ALA A 461 18.16 14.29 67.72
C ALA A 461 17.60 15.59 67.08
N GLY A 462 16.31 15.78 66.84
CA GLY A 462 15.06 15.04 67.06
C GLY A 462 13.98 15.78 66.25
N ASP A 463 12.98 15.08 65.71
CA ASP A 463 11.60 14.99 66.27
C ASP A 463 10.67 15.74 65.29
N GLY A 464 9.55 15.23 64.78
CA GLY A 464 8.82 14.01 65.06
C GLY A 464 7.32 14.31 65.03
N GLY A 465 6.57 13.48 64.29
CA GLY A 465 5.10 13.36 64.41
C GLY A 465 4.27 14.38 63.63
N GLY A 466 3.18 14.03 62.95
CA GLY A 466 2.51 12.74 62.87
C GLY A 466 1.11 12.91 62.28
N ARG A 467 0.89 12.21 61.16
CA ARG A 467 -0.30 11.42 60.79
C ARG A 467 -1.67 11.82 61.35
N GLU A 468 -2.66 11.84 60.45
CA GLU A 468 -3.91 11.10 60.65
C GLU A 468 -4.54 10.66 59.32
N ARG A 469 -5.01 9.40 59.30
CA ARG A 469 -5.90 8.77 58.30
C ARG A 469 -7.29 8.73 58.91
N VAL A 470 -8.35 8.99 58.14
CA VAL A 470 -9.66 8.32 58.28
C VAL A 470 -10.39 8.31 56.92
N GLU A 471 -10.77 7.12 56.45
CA GLU A 471 -11.94 6.79 55.61
C GLU A 471 -12.94 6.01 56.51
N PRO A 472 -14.20 5.62 56.14
CA PRO A 472 -14.98 5.77 54.89
C PRO A 472 -16.48 6.15 55.11
N GLY A 473 -17.31 6.20 54.05
CA GLY A 473 -18.79 6.12 54.19
C GLY A 473 -19.63 6.43 52.93
N SER A 474 -20.25 5.39 52.34
CA SER A 474 -21.51 5.41 51.54
C SER A 474 -22.70 5.06 52.47
N PRO A 475 -24.03 5.24 52.21
CA PRO A 475 -24.75 4.88 50.96
C PRO A 475 -26.07 5.67 50.63
N GLU A 476 -26.80 5.21 49.59
CA GLU A 476 -28.25 5.43 49.25
C GLU A 476 -28.73 6.84 48.84
N GLY A 477 -29.67 7.06 47.89
CA GLY A 477 -30.51 6.18 47.08
C GLY A 477 -31.42 6.99 46.11
N ASP A 478 -31.91 6.28 45.09
CA ASP A 478 -33.26 6.32 44.51
C ASP A 478 -33.88 7.60 43.87
N ARG A 479 -34.17 7.55 42.56
CA ARG A 479 -35.54 7.60 41.99
C ARG A 479 -35.57 7.70 40.46
N ALA A 480 -36.41 6.83 39.88
CA ALA A 480 -36.89 6.82 38.50
C ALA A 480 -38.00 7.88 38.23
N VAL A 481 -38.31 8.12 36.95
CA VAL A 481 -39.62 8.43 36.28
C VAL A 481 -39.28 9.04 34.89
N GLN A 482 -39.42 8.35 33.75
CA GLN A 482 -40.60 8.07 32.90
C GLN A 482 -41.24 9.27 32.13
N VAL A 483 -41.38 9.06 30.80
CA VAL A 483 -42.55 9.42 29.93
C VAL A 483 -42.63 10.91 29.49
N THR A 484 -42.85 11.37 28.26
CA THR A 484 -43.55 11.02 26.98
C THR A 484 -43.05 12.07 25.93
N ARG A 485 -43.09 11.94 24.60
CA ARG A 485 -44.16 11.54 23.65
C ARG A 485 -43.52 11.34 22.27
#